data_AF-A0AAN7XGN3-F1
#
_entry.id   AF-A0AAN7XGN3-F1
#
_cell.length_a   1.000
_cell.length_b   1.000
_cell.length_c   1.000
_cell.angle_alpha   90.00
_cell.angle_beta   90.00
_cell.angle_gamma   90.00
#
_symmetry.space_group_name_H-M   'P 1'
#
loop_
_entity.id
_entity.type
_entity.pdbx_description
1 polymer ?
#
loop_
_entity_poly.entity_id
_entity_poly.type
_entity_poly.pdbx_seq_one_letter_code
_entity_poly.pdbx_strand_id
1 'polypeptide(L)'
;MDTYVLFLREKRVTVRPEDLKTEKIAVIFQVQKDTIYLTDDHNIAIFPEENGHFISVDLVDRGHYEVHGDASASAAAAPPPPPPPATATAAAADQRPRFAFQRPVASAVARTKAFQRNIYIGEVMEGRLQTSKTVTVRFSEFEANVPSILGKVVEALGDAEEMILTDVQGNAILDSEGTRGSNFWKQNSRKTFAVPEIQLGQLGKRRRLSRREDTGLQDVVAEIEEVIEAAQGLKEVTKSIKEVTEGTGKATLLCLQDGEVNALKTVFGCLVCPGPVEKPIFSSCCRSIIGCRSCIQQWEHSHDYCPKCRCQDRETNEVAGLDEALAVLRKLF
;
A
#
# COMPACT_ATOMS: atom_id res chain seq x y z
N MET A 1 20.64 -6.80 -18.98
CA MET A 1 20.59 -5.48 -19.62
C MET A 1 19.36 -4.84 -19.05
N ASP A 2 19.57 -3.83 -18.22
CA ASP A 2 18.47 -3.21 -17.51
C ASP A 2 17.59 -2.47 -18.51
N THR A 3 16.28 -2.57 -18.36
CA THR A 3 15.31 -1.92 -19.27
C THR A 3 14.11 -1.44 -18.47
N TYR A 4 13.56 -0.29 -18.84
CA TYR A 4 12.46 0.34 -18.11
C TYR A 4 11.27 0.59 -19.03
N VAL A 5 10.05 0.41 -18.53
CA VAL A 5 8.84 0.61 -19.32
C VAL A 5 8.24 1.96 -18.95
N LEU A 6 8.29 2.92 -19.87
CA LEU A 6 7.64 4.22 -19.70
C LEU A 6 6.28 4.22 -20.41
N PHE A 7 5.27 4.83 -19.80
CA PHE A 7 3.96 5.00 -20.42
C PHE A 7 3.32 6.34 -20.07
N LEU A 8 2.49 6.85 -20.98
CA LEU A 8 1.59 7.97 -20.75
C LEU A 8 0.35 7.74 -21.62
N ARG A 9 -0.80 7.57 -20.96
CA ARG A 9 -2.07 7.24 -21.61
C ARG A 9 -1.95 5.94 -22.42
N GLU A 10 -2.11 6.01 -23.75
CA GLU A 10 -2.04 4.85 -24.66
C GLU A 10 -0.64 4.60 -25.22
N LYS A 11 0.32 5.53 -25.02
CA LYS A 11 1.70 5.38 -25.49
C LYS A 11 2.52 4.60 -24.47
N ARG A 12 3.25 3.58 -24.91
CA ARG A 12 4.13 2.76 -24.08
C ARG A 12 5.42 2.44 -24.83
N VAL A 13 6.56 2.63 -24.18
CA VAL A 13 7.90 2.42 -24.77
C VAL A 13 8.82 1.77 -23.74
N THR A 14 9.65 0.81 -24.17
CA THR A 14 10.73 0.25 -23.37
C THR A 14 12.02 1.00 -23.67
N VAL A 15 12.68 1.51 -22.63
CA VAL A 15 13.82 2.43 -22.70
C VAL A 15 15.01 1.82 -21.97
N ARG A 16 16.21 2.03 -22.49
CA ARG A 16 17.48 1.64 -21.84
C ARG A 16 17.93 2.72 -20.85
N PRO A 17 18.79 2.41 -19.87
CA PRO A 17 19.31 3.40 -18.93
C PRO A 17 19.95 4.61 -19.63
N GLU A 18 20.66 4.39 -20.74
CA GLU A 18 21.32 5.44 -21.53
C GLU A 18 20.35 6.45 -22.19
N ASP A 19 19.10 6.02 -22.38
CA ASP A 19 18.05 6.75 -23.08
C ASP A 19 17.05 7.40 -22.11
N LEU A 20 17.25 7.21 -20.80
CA LEU A 20 16.37 7.70 -19.74
C LEU A 20 16.62 9.18 -19.41
N LYS A 21 16.43 10.04 -20.42
CA LYS A 21 16.62 11.49 -20.34
C LYS A 21 15.33 12.24 -20.64
N THR A 22 15.10 13.35 -19.93
CA THR A 22 13.94 14.22 -20.14
C THR A 22 13.79 14.66 -21.60
N GLU A 23 14.89 14.95 -22.30
CA GLU A 23 14.86 15.33 -23.72
C GLU A 23 14.24 14.24 -24.63
N LYS A 24 14.63 12.98 -24.42
CA LYS A 24 14.13 11.85 -25.23
C LYS A 24 12.69 11.52 -24.85
N ILE A 25 12.39 11.53 -23.55
CA ILE A 25 11.06 11.29 -22.99
C ILE A 25 10.06 12.37 -23.48
N ALA A 26 10.48 13.65 -23.47
CA ALA A 26 9.72 14.79 -23.98
C ALA A 26 9.27 14.57 -25.43
N VAL A 27 10.19 14.12 -26.29
CA VAL A 27 9.91 13.87 -27.71
C VAL A 27 8.93 12.71 -27.90
N ILE A 28 9.12 11.60 -27.17
CA ILE A 28 8.26 10.40 -27.29
C ILE A 28 6.82 10.70 -26.83
N PHE A 29 6.70 11.37 -25.69
CA PHE A 29 5.43 11.60 -25.03
C PHE A 29 4.79 12.96 -25.35
N GLN A 30 5.47 13.81 -26.11
CA GLN A 30 5.03 15.16 -26.49
C GLN A 30 4.73 16.06 -25.28
N VAL A 31 5.57 15.93 -24.25
CA VAL A 31 5.51 16.72 -23.01
C VAL A 31 6.68 17.71 -22.96
N GLN A 32 6.56 18.78 -22.18
CA GLN A 32 7.62 19.76 -22.00
C GLN A 32 8.73 19.20 -21.13
N LYS A 33 9.98 19.35 -21.57
CA LYS A 33 11.17 18.79 -20.91
C LYS A 33 11.33 19.23 -19.45
N ASP A 34 10.91 20.45 -19.12
CA ASP A 34 11.15 21.09 -17.82
C ASP A 34 10.11 20.70 -16.76
N THR A 35 9.05 19.97 -17.15
CA THR A 35 7.96 19.56 -16.26
C THR A 35 7.84 18.05 -16.12
N ILE A 36 8.84 17.29 -16.59
CA ILE A 36 8.82 15.83 -16.60
C ILE A 36 9.18 15.25 -15.24
N TYR A 37 8.34 14.36 -14.75
CA TYR A 37 8.65 13.45 -13.66
C TYR A 37 8.02 12.08 -13.93
N LEU A 38 8.52 11.05 -13.26
CA LEU A 38 8.00 9.68 -13.36
C LEU A 38 7.26 9.31 -12.08
N THR A 39 6.30 8.40 -12.15
CA THR A 39 5.74 7.74 -10.97
C THR A 39 5.82 6.23 -11.12
N ASP A 40 6.19 5.54 -10.04
CA ASP A 40 6.19 4.07 -9.97
C ASP A 40 4.79 3.51 -9.65
N ASP A 41 4.69 2.19 -9.52
CA ASP A 41 3.43 1.48 -9.17
C ASP A 41 2.88 1.87 -7.77
N HIS A 42 3.70 2.48 -6.91
CA HIS A 42 3.29 2.99 -5.59
C HIS A 42 2.95 4.48 -5.61
N ASN A 43 2.90 5.11 -6.79
CA ASN A 43 2.70 6.55 -6.99
C ASN A 43 3.78 7.43 -6.33
N ILE A 44 5.01 6.91 -6.19
CA ILE A 44 6.16 7.68 -5.72
C ILE A 44 6.72 8.47 -6.90
N ALA A 45 6.76 9.80 -6.74
CA ALA A 45 7.30 10.69 -7.76
C ALA A 45 8.83 10.65 -7.79
N ILE A 46 9.39 10.40 -8.97
CA ILE A 46 10.81 10.37 -9.27
C ILE A 46 11.11 11.56 -10.18
N PHE A 47 11.98 12.45 -9.72
CA PHE A 47 12.36 13.66 -10.45
C PHE A 47 13.73 13.47 -11.13
N PRO A 48 13.93 14.06 -12.32
CA PRO A 48 15.23 14.02 -12.98
C PRO A 48 16.26 14.89 -12.23
N GLU A 49 17.53 14.57 -12.39
CA GLU A 49 18.64 15.42 -11.95
C GLU A 49 18.73 16.71 -12.78
N GLU A 50 19.57 17.67 -12.35
CA GLU A 50 19.81 18.94 -13.06
C GLU A 50 20.28 18.75 -14.51
N ASN A 51 20.90 17.62 -14.81
CA ASN A 51 21.37 17.23 -16.15
C ASN A 51 20.26 16.56 -17.01
N GLY A 52 19.04 16.45 -16.50
CA GLY A 52 17.89 15.83 -17.17
C GLY A 52 17.89 14.29 -17.19
N HIS A 53 18.77 13.62 -16.45
CA HIS A 53 18.77 12.15 -16.34
C HIS A 53 17.97 11.69 -15.13
N PHE A 54 17.36 10.52 -15.28
CA PHE A 54 16.78 9.78 -14.16
C PHE A 54 17.81 8.78 -13.64
N ILE A 55 17.98 8.75 -12.31
CA ILE A 55 18.95 7.87 -11.65
C ILE A 55 18.41 6.43 -11.72
N SER A 56 19.17 5.54 -12.36
CA SER A 56 18.78 4.13 -12.50
C SER A 56 18.74 3.36 -11.18
N VAL A 57 19.40 3.86 -10.12
CA VAL A 57 19.38 3.28 -8.76
C VAL A 57 18.00 3.38 -8.13
N ASP A 58 17.23 4.42 -8.47
CA ASP A 58 15.87 4.62 -7.97
C ASP A 58 14.83 3.81 -8.78
N LEU A 59 15.29 3.05 -9.77
CA LEU A 59 14.46 2.32 -10.70
C LEU A 59 14.72 0.82 -10.63
N VAL A 60 13.63 0.05 -10.63
CA VAL A 60 13.64 -1.41 -10.64
C VAL A 60 13.80 -1.88 -12.08
N ASP A 61 14.67 -2.87 -12.32
CA ASP A 61 14.80 -3.47 -13.66
C ASP A 61 13.45 -4.02 -14.12
N ARG A 62 13.06 -3.69 -15.36
CA ARG A 62 11.76 -3.98 -15.98
C ARG A 62 10.56 -3.36 -15.26
N GLY A 63 10.80 -2.37 -14.39
CA GLY A 63 9.77 -1.58 -13.74
C GLY A 63 8.93 -0.77 -14.73
N HIS A 64 7.70 -0.48 -14.32
CA HIS A 64 6.72 0.30 -15.08
C HIS A 64 6.59 1.69 -14.46
N TYR A 65 6.73 2.72 -15.29
CA TYR A 65 6.73 4.10 -14.85
C TYR A 65 5.80 4.96 -15.70
N GLU A 66 4.89 5.67 -15.05
CA GLU A 66 4.04 6.65 -15.72
C GLU A 66 4.83 7.96 -15.88
N VAL A 67 4.78 8.53 -17.08
CA VAL A 67 5.42 9.80 -17.41
C VAL A 67 4.41 10.93 -17.22
N HIS A 68 4.76 11.92 -16.42
CA HIS A 68 3.96 13.13 -16.24
C HIS A 68 4.68 14.34 -16.85
N GLY A 69 3.92 15.36 -17.21
CA GLY A 69 4.45 16.62 -17.74
C GLY A 69 3.41 17.40 -18.53
N ASP A 70 3.64 18.70 -18.67
CA ASP A 70 2.75 19.58 -19.42
C ASP A 70 2.84 19.27 -20.92
N ALA A 71 1.72 19.35 -21.63
CA ALA A 71 1.71 19.13 -23.07
C ALA A 71 2.59 20.19 -23.77
N SER A 72 3.47 19.72 -24.66
CA SER A 72 4.21 20.63 -25.55
C SER A 72 3.22 21.25 -26.54
N ALA A 73 3.17 22.58 -26.62
CA ALA A 73 2.28 23.32 -27.53
C ALA A 73 2.56 23.09 -29.03
N SER A 74 3.50 22.19 -29.38
CA SER A 74 3.91 21.84 -30.74
C SER A 74 2.99 20.80 -31.44
N ALA A 75 1.71 20.76 -31.04
CA ALA A 75 0.66 20.09 -31.82
C ALA A 75 -0.45 21.10 -32.17
N ALA A 76 -0.07 22.30 -32.61
CA ALA A 76 -0.97 23.23 -33.26
C ALA A 76 -1.20 22.76 -34.70
N ALA A 77 -2.46 22.44 -35.01
CA ALA A 77 -2.92 22.13 -36.34
C ALA A 77 -2.46 23.18 -37.37
N ALA A 78 -2.04 22.72 -38.54
CA ALA A 78 -1.69 23.56 -39.68
C ALA A 78 -2.83 24.57 -39.98
N PRO A 79 -2.51 25.84 -40.29
CA PRO A 79 -3.53 26.80 -40.67
C PRO A 79 -4.22 26.37 -41.98
N PRO A 80 -5.55 26.55 -42.10
CA PRO A 80 -6.26 26.21 -43.32
C PRO A 80 -5.80 27.11 -44.49
N PRO A 81 -5.79 26.60 -45.74
CA PRO A 81 -5.40 27.38 -46.91
C PRO A 81 -6.38 28.55 -47.17
N PRO A 82 -5.91 29.66 -47.77
CA PRO A 82 -6.76 30.81 -48.08
C PRO A 82 -7.80 30.47 -49.15
N PRO A 83 -9.02 31.04 -49.08
CA PRO A 83 -10.09 30.78 -50.05
C PRO A 83 -9.82 31.46 -51.40
N PRO A 84 -10.28 30.88 -52.53
CA PRO A 84 -10.21 31.53 -53.85
C PRO A 84 -11.22 32.68 -53.97
N PRO A 85 -10.99 33.67 -54.86
CA PRO A 85 -11.89 34.81 -55.01
C PRO A 85 -13.18 34.40 -55.73
N ALA A 86 -14.32 34.75 -55.13
CA ALA A 86 -15.65 34.59 -55.73
C ALA A 86 -15.90 35.71 -56.76
N THR A 87 -16.18 35.30 -57.99
CA THR A 87 -16.77 36.16 -59.02
C THR A 87 -18.26 36.35 -58.73
N ALA A 88 -18.70 37.60 -58.81
CA ALA A 88 -20.06 38.03 -58.59
C ALA A 88 -20.98 37.70 -59.76
N THR A 89 -22.23 37.33 -59.47
CA THR A 89 -23.48 37.75 -60.15
C THR A 89 -24.64 37.09 -59.39
N ALA A 90 -25.37 37.82 -58.55
CA ALA A 90 -26.47 38.75 -58.84
C ALA A 90 -27.85 38.06 -58.88
N ALA A 91 -28.80 38.74 -58.21
CA ALA A 91 -30.28 38.58 -58.21
C ALA A 91 -30.85 37.79 -57.01
N ALA A 92 -31.29 38.45 -55.94
CA ALA A 92 -32.56 39.19 -55.79
C ALA A 92 -33.70 38.22 -55.39
N ALA A 93 -34.60 38.50 -54.45
CA ALA A 93 -34.76 39.48 -53.40
C ALA A 93 -35.91 38.90 -52.53
N ASP A 94 -35.89 39.04 -51.20
CA ASP A 94 -37.02 39.64 -50.46
C ASP A 94 -36.87 39.57 -48.93
N GLN A 95 -37.01 40.77 -48.35
CA GLN A 95 -37.77 41.14 -47.15
C GLN A 95 -37.35 40.69 -45.72
N ARG A 96 -36.64 41.62 -45.03
CA ARG A 96 -36.83 42.24 -43.67
C ARG A 96 -37.17 41.37 -42.43
N PRO A 97 -36.96 41.85 -41.18
CA PRO A 97 -35.95 42.77 -40.61
C PRO A 97 -35.17 42.16 -39.43
N ARG A 98 -34.18 42.91 -38.95
CA ARG A 98 -33.25 42.63 -37.84
C ARG A 98 -33.94 42.34 -36.50
N PHE A 99 -33.49 41.28 -35.82
CA PHE A 99 -33.16 41.31 -34.39
C PHE A 99 -31.86 40.53 -34.17
N ALA A 100 -30.84 41.23 -33.70
CA ALA A 100 -29.56 40.65 -33.32
C ALA A 100 -29.72 39.96 -31.96
N PHE A 101 -29.77 38.62 -31.97
CA PHE A 101 -29.40 37.83 -30.81
C PHE A 101 -27.96 37.36 -31.02
N GLN A 102 -27.06 37.94 -30.25
CA GLN A 102 -25.72 37.42 -30.04
C GLN A 102 -25.86 35.96 -29.60
N ARG A 103 -25.46 35.03 -30.48
CA ARG A 103 -25.21 33.65 -30.08
C ARG A 103 -24.02 33.70 -29.12
N PRO A 104 -24.12 33.18 -27.89
CA PRO A 104 -22.95 33.06 -27.05
C PRO A 104 -21.97 32.14 -27.78
N VAL A 105 -20.75 32.65 -27.98
CA VAL A 105 -19.60 31.84 -28.37
C VAL A 105 -19.41 30.87 -27.21
N ALA A 106 -19.98 29.66 -27.34
CA ALA A 106 -19.63 28.57 -26.46
C ALA A 106 -18.15 28.30 -26.72
N SER A 107 -17.31 28.73 -25.78
CA SER A 107 -15.93 28.28 -25.65
C SER A 107 -15.92 26.78 -25.92
N ALA A 108 -15.10 26.34 -26.87
CA ALA A 108 -14.91 24.93 -27.15
C ALA A 108 -14.22 24.29 -25.94
N VAL A 109 -15.01 23.96 -24.91
CA VAL A 109 -14.61 23.06 -23.84
C VAL A 109 -14.27 21.75 -24.55
N ALA A 110 -13.02 21.33 -24.43
CA ALA A 110 -12.54 20.04 -24.91
C ALA A 110 -13.59 18.99 -24.53
N ARG A 111 -14.28 18.42 -25.52
CA ARG A 111 -15.29 17.40 -25.27
C ARG A 111 -14.57 16.20 -24.69
N THR A 112 -14.64 16.04 -23.36
CA THR A 112 -14.25 14.80 -22.71
C THR A 112 -15.04 13.68 -23.38
N LYS A 113 -14.33 12.64 -23.84
CA LYS A 113 -14.94 11.51 -24.53
C LYS A 113 -15.94 10.88 -23.56
N ALA A 114 -17.23 11.05 -23.85
CA ALA A 114 -18.30 10.52 -23.02
C ALA A 114 -18.71 9.14 -23.53
N PHE A 115 -18.86 8.21 -22.62
CA PHE A 115 -19.26 6.83 -22.85
C PHE A 115 -20.69 6.63 -22.34
N GLN A 116 -21.34 5.60 -22.86
CA GLN A 116 -22.69 5.23 -22.45
C GLN A 116 -22.73 3.75 -22.13
N ARG A 117 -23.40 3.38 -21.05
CA ARG A 117 -23.63 1.99 -20.67
C ARG A 117 -25.04 1.80 -20.13
N ASN A 118 -25.67 0.70 -20.54
CA ASN A 118 -26.93 0.26 -19.97
C ASN A 118 -26.67 -0.51 -18.68
N ILE A 119 -27.26 -0.03 -17.59
CA ILE A 119 -27.32 -0.69 -16.29
C ILE A 119 -28.74 -1.23 -16.09
N TYR A 120 -28.85 -2.50 -15.77
CA TYR A 120 -30.13 -3.17 -15.59
C TYR A 120 -30.61 -3.03 -14.15
N ILE A 121 -31.82 -2.56 -13.92
CA ILE A 121 -32.40 -2.54 -12.58
C ILE A 121 -32.93 -3.95 -12.32
N GLY A 122 -32.31 -4.62 -11.34
CA GLY A 122 -32.58 -6.00 -11.00
C GLY A 122 -33.48 -6.09 -9.78
N GLU A 123 -34.52 -6.92 -9.89
CA GLU A 123 -35.34 -7.36 -8.77
C GLU A 123 -35.07 -8.85 -8.52
N VAL A 124 -35.03 -9.26 -7.25
CA VAL A 124 -34.80 -10.67 -6.90
C VAL A 124 -36.14 -11.38 -6.77
N MET A 125 -36.49 -12.16 -7.80
CA MET A 125 -37.69 -12.98 -7.81
C MET A 125 -37.31 -14.46 -7.75
N GLU A 126 -37.87 -15.19 -6.79
CA GLU A 126 -37.62 -16.64 -6.59
C GLU A 126 -36.13 -17.03 -6.47
N GLY A 127 -35.30 -16.10 -5.98
CA GLY A 127 -33.85 -16.28 -5.84
C GLY A 127 -33.06 -16.14 -7.13
N ARG A 128 -33.66 -15.55 -8.18
CA ARG A 128 -33.00 -15.19 -9.45
C ARG A 128 -33.09 -13.69 -9.68
N LEU A 129 -32.06 -13.15 -10.32
CA LEU A 129 -32.02 -11.75 -10.72
C LEU A 129 -32.84 -11.56 -12.00
N GLN A 130 -33.89 -10.76 -11.93
CA GLN A 130 -34.74 -10.43 -13.06
C GLN A 130 -34.62 -8.94 -13.39
N THR A 131 -34.48 -8.61 -14.68
CA THR A 131 -34.44 -7.21 -15.13
C THR A 131 -35.85 -6.62 -15.09
N SER A 132 -36.04 -5.58 -14.28
CA SER A 132 -37.26 -4.77 -14.21
C SER A 132 -37.19 -3.60 -15.19
N LYS A 133 -36.13 -2.78 -15.07
CA LYS A 133 -35.90 -1.59 -15.90
C LYS A 133 -34.46 -1.54 -16.42
N THR A 134 -34.17 -0.67 -17.37
CA THR A 134 -32.81 -0.38 -17.82
C THR A 134 -32.57 1.13 -17.76
N VAL A 135 -31.42 1.53 -17.22
CA VAL A 135 -30.96 2.92 -17.14
C VAL A 135 -29.70 3.08 -17.98
N THR A 136 -29.73 4.04 -18.90
CA THR A 136 -28.55 4.37 -19.71
C THR A 136 -27.73 5.43 -19.00
N VAL A 137 -26.59 5.04 -18.44
CA VAL A 137 -25.66 5.94 -17.76
C VAL A 137 -24.67 6.50 -18.76
N ARG A 138 -24.54 7.83 -18.80
CA ARG A 138 -23.49 8.52 -19.55
C ARG A 138 -22.38 8.97 -18.61
N PHE A 139 -21.15 8.57 -18.89
CA PHE A 139 -19.99 8.81 -18.02
C PHE A 139 -18.71 9.07 -18.81
N SER A 140 -17.79 9.85 -18.25
CA SER A 140 -16.44 10.07 -18.78
C SER A 140 -15.45 9.02 -18.28
N GLU A 141 -14.17 9.11 -18.68
CA GLU A 141 -13.12 8.25 -18.12
C GLU A 141 -12.95 8.43 -16.60
N PHE A 142 -13.06 9.66 -16.09
CA PHE A 142 -12.90 9.95 -14.66
C PHE A 142 -14.10 9.50 -13.82
N GLU A 143 -15.29 9.43 -14.41
CA GLU A 143 -16.52 8.95 -13.75
C GLU A 143 -16.69 7.43 -13.86
N ALA A 144 -15.76 6.73 -14.53
CA ALA A 144 -15.85 5.30 -14.75
C ALA A 144 -15.43 4.50 -13.51
N ASN A 145 -16.07 4.74 -12.37
CA ASN A 145 -15.85 4.04 -11.09
C ASN A 145 -17.20 3.64 -10.46
N VAL A 146 -17.20 2.67 -9.55
CA VAL A 146 -18.43 2.11 -9.00
C VAL A 146 -19.31 3.17 -8.32
N PRO A 147 -18.79 4.06 -7.44
CA PRO A 147 -19.61 5.08 -6.80
C PRO A 147 -20.24 6.07 -7.78
N SER A 148 -19.50 6.49 -8.81
CA SER A 148 -20.00 7.47 -9.79
C SER A 148 -21.08 6.87 -10.69
N ILE A 149 -20.90 5.62 -11.14
CA ILE A 149 -21.92 4.92 -11.94
C ILE A 149 -23.16 4.67 -11.09
N LEU A 150 -22.99 4.22 -9.85
CA LEU A 150 -24.10 3.98 -8.93
C LEU A 150 -24.87 5.27 -8.63
N GLY A 151 -24.17 6.37 -8.34
CA GLY A 151 -24.79 7.67 -8.11
C GLY A 151 -25.65 8.14 -9.28
N LYS A 152 -25.18 7.95 -10.52
CA LYS A 152 -25.96 8.26 -11.73
C LYS A 152 -27.17 7.35 -11.92
N VAL A 153 -27.08 6.09 -11.48
CA VAL A 153 -28.23 5.18 -11.50
C VAL A 153 -29.27 5.67 -10.50
N VAL A 154 -28.88 5.95 -9.25
CA VAL A 154 -29.78 6.45 -8.20
C VAL A 154 -30.45 7.76 -8.64
N GLU A 155 -29.67 8.71 -9.16
CA GLU A 155 -30.18 9.98 -9.70
C GLU A 155 -31.21 9.77 -10.83
N ALA A 156 -30.98 8.80 -11.71
CA ALA A 156 -31.88 8.50 -12.82
C ALA A 156 -33.15 7.73 -12.41
N LEU A 157 -33.13 7.01 -11.28
CA LEU A 157 -34.33 6.39 -10.71
C LEU A 157 -35.15 7.41 -9.91
N GLY A 158 -34.50 8.36 -9.24
CA GLY A 158 -35.16 9.27 -8.31
C GLY A 158 -35.62 8.57 -7.02
N ASP A 159 -35.13 7.34 -6.78
CA ASP A 159 -35.46 6.53 -5.62
C ASP A 159 -34.43 6.76 -4.50
N ALA A 160 -34.92 6.78 -3.26
CA ALA A 160 -34.08 6.93 -2.06
C ALA A 160 -33.57 5.59 -1.49
N GLU A 161 -33.85 4.48 -2.17
CA GLU A 161 -33.40 3.16 -1.73
C GLU A 161 -31.89 2.97 -1.97
N GLU A 162 -31.23 2.32 -1.01
CA GLU A 162 -29.81 1.99 -1.12
C GLU A 162 -29.62 0.89 -2.16
N MET A 163 -28.95 1.25 -3.25
CA MET A 163 -28.73 0.38 -4.42
C MET A 163 -27.29 -0.11 -4.43
N ILE A 164 -27.09 -1.35 -4.90
CA ILE A 164 -25.77 -1.96 -5.09
C ILE A 164 -25.62 -2.42 -6.53
N LEU A 165 -24.45 -2.19 -7.12
CA LEU A 165 -24.12 -2.74 -8.44
C LEU A 165 -23.66 -4.20 -8.31
N THR A 166 -24.23 -5.08 -9.12
CA THR A 166 -23.92 -6.52 -9.14
C THR A 166 -23.63 -7.02 -10.54
N ASP A 167 -22.92 -8.15 -10.63
CA ASP A 167 -22.79 -8.92 -11.87
C ASP A 167 -24.06 -9.75 -12.17
N VAL A 168 -24.04 -10.49 -13.28
CA VAL A 168 -25.16 -11.38 -13.67
C VAL A 168 -25.41 -12.53 -12.69
N GLN A 169 -24.45 -12.85 -11.81
CA GLN A 169 -24.57 -13.89 -10.79
C GLN A 169 -25.08 -13.34 -9.46
N GLY A 170 -25.19 -12.02 -9.32
CA GLY A 170 -25.60 -11.36 -8.08
C GLY A 170 -24.44 -11.07 -7.13
N ASN A 171 -23.19 -11.12 -7.59
CA ASN A 171 -22.04 -10.70 -6.79
C ASN A 171 -21.90 -9.18 -6.84
N ALA A 172 -21.69 -8.54 -5.70
CA ALA A 172 -21.46 -7.10 -5.62
C ALA A 172 -20.16 -6.71 -6.35
N ILE A 173 -20.24 -5.69 -7.19
CA ILE A 173 -19.09 -5.09 -7.87
C ILE A 173 -18.50 -4.05 -6.92
N LEU A 174 -17.32 -4.33 -6.39
CA LEU A 174 -16.61 -3.43 -5.47
C LEU A 174 -15.78 -2.40 -6.25
N ASP A 175 -15.60 -1.21 -5.67
CA ASP A 175 -14.69 -0.21 -6.23
C ASP A 175 -13.24 -0.66 -5.99
N SER A 176 -12.50 -0.82 -7.08
CA SER A 176 -11.09 -1.25 -7.09
C SER A 176 -10.45 -0.75 -8.38
N GLU A 177 -9.12 -0.82 -8.48
CA GLU A 177 -8.43 -0.44 -9.72
C GLU A 177 -8.93 -1.22 -10.95
N GLY A 178 -9.27 -2.49 -10.79
CA GLY A 178 -9.80 -3.33 -11.86
C GLY A 178 -11.22 -3.00 -12.31
N THR A 179 -11.98 -2.25 -11.51
CA THR A 179 -13.35 -1.79 -11.82
C THR A 179 -13.41 -0.30 -12.17
N ARG A 180 -12.24 0.38 -12.15
CA ARG A 180 -12.07 1.76 -12.59
C ARG A 180 -11.71 1.83 -14.08
N GLY A 181 -12.06 2.97 -14.68
CA GLY A 181 -11.79 3.24 -16.09
C GLY A 181 -12.82 2.64 -17.02
N SER A 182 -12.98 3.26 -18.18
CA SER A 182 -14.08 2.92 -19.10
C SER A 182 -13.94 1.52 -19.73
N ASN A 183 -12.73 0.95 -19.71
CA ASN A 183 -12.45 -0.40 -20.21
C ASN A 183 -13.20 -1.49 -19.44
N PHE A 184 -13.48 -1.30 -18.14
CA PHE A 184 -14.31 -2.24 -17.39
C PHE A 184 -15.78 -2.14 -17.82
N TRP A 185 -16.32 -0.93 -17.81
CA TRP A 185 -17.75 -0.65 -18.02
C TRP A 185 -18.24 -0.84 -19.47
N LYS A 186 -17.35 -0.73 -20.45
CA LYS A 186 -17.69 -0.91 -21.88
C LYS A 186 -17.77 -2.37 -22.34
N GLN A 187 -17.36 -3.34 -21.52
CA GLN A 187 -17.27 -4.73 -21.96
C GLN A 187 -18.66 -5.29 -22.30
N ASN A 188 -18.92 -5.56 -23.58
CA ASN A 188 -20.21 -6.05 -24.06
C ASN A 188 -20.64 -7.40 -23.45
N SER A 189 -19.69 -8.22 -23.01
CA SER A 189 -19.95 -9.50 -22.36
C SER A 189 -20.46 -9.37 -20.91
N ARG A 190 -20.23 -8.23 -20.24
CA ARG A 190 -20.58 -8.05 -18.83
C ARG A 190 -21.91 -7.33 -18.66
N LYS A 191 -22.95 -8.02 -18.21
CA LYS A 191 -24.17 -7.35 -17.76
C LYS A 191 -24.00 -6.90 -16.33
N THR A 192 -24.28 -5.62 -16.09
CA THR A 192 -24.25 -5.02 -14.76
C THR A 192 -25.67 -4.71 -14.33
N PHE A 193 -25.99 -5.09 -13.11
CA PHE A 193 -27.29 -4.84 -12.51
C PHE A 193 -27.15 -3.86 -11.35
N ALA A 194 -28.17 -3.06 -11.10
CA ALA A 194 -28.34 -2.30 -9.87
C ALA A 194 -29.53 -2.91 -9.12
N VAL A 195 -29.32 -3.31 -7.88
CA VAL A 195 -30.28 -4.08 -7.08
C VAL A 195 -30.41 -3.41 -5.72
N PRO A 196 -31.62 -3.30 -5.14
CA PRO A 196 -31.77 -2.83 -3.77
C PRO A 196 -31.00 -3.75 -2.80
N GLU A 197 -30.23 -3.16 -1.89
CA GLU A 197 -29.38 -3.92 -0.96
C GLU A 197 -30.16 -4.97 -0.15
N ILE A 198 -31.39 -4.62 0.25
CA ILE A 198 -32.31 -5.50 0.99
C ILE A 198 -32.61 -6.80 0.24
N GLN A 199 -32.62 -6.77 -1.09
CA GLN A 199 -32.94 -7.93 -1.92
C GLN A 199 -31.71 -8.83 -2.19
N LEU A 200 -30.49 -8.33 -1.99
CA LEU A 200 -29.26 -9.07 -2.27
C LEU A 200 -29.17 -10.36 -1.45
N GLY A 201 -29.61 -10.34 -0.19
CA GLY A 201 -29.62 -11.52 0.69
C GLY A 201 -30.58 -12.66 0.26
N GLN A 202 -31.43 -12.41 -0.73
CA GLN A 202 -32.36 -13.39 -1.27
C GLN A 202 -31.78 -14.14 -2.49
N LEU A 203 -30.69 -13.63 -3.09
CA LEU A 203 -29.98 -14.30 -4.18
C LEU A 203 -29.18 -15.50 -3.63
N GLY A 204 -29.39 -16.68 -4.21
CA GLY A 204 -28.50 -17.83 -3.99
C GLY A 204 -28.88 -18.84 -2.89
N LYS A 205 -29.94 -18.63 -2.09
CA LYS A 205 -30.36 -19.65 -1.09
C LYS A 205 -30.81 -20.99 -1.70
N ARG A 206 -31.22 -21.01 -2.99
CA ARG A 206 -31.69 -22.25 -3.65
C ARG A 206 -30.59 -23.20 -4.14
N ARG A 207 -29.33 -22.75 -4.27
CA ARG A 207 -28.27 -23.60 -4.86
C ARG A 207 -27.35 -24.31 -3.87
N ARG A 208 -27.37 -23.93 -2.58
CA ARG A 208 -26.60 -24.62 -1.52
C ARG A 208 -27.41 -25.59 -0.66
N LEU A 209 -28.75 -25.58 -0.72
CA LEU A 209 -29.60 -26.35 0.20
C LEU A 209 -30.09 -27.71 -0.32
N SER A 210 -29.68 -28.17 -1.51
CA SER A 210 -30.09 -29.49 -2.01
C SER A 210 -29.24 -30.65 -1.49
N ARG A 211 -28.12 -30.40 -0.79
CA ARG A 211 -27.24 -31.49 -0.32
C ARG A 211 -26.45 -31.13 0.92
N ARG A 212 -27.10 -30.95 2.07
CA ARG A 212 -26.52 -31.35 3.35
C ARG A 212 -27.60 -31.35 4.42
N GLU A 213 -27.77 -32.50 5.04
CA GLU A 213 -28.46 -32.66 6.30
C GLU A 213 -27.88 -31.70 7.36
N ASP A 214 -28.79 -31.25 8.21
CA ASP A 214 -28.75 -30.13 9.15
C ASP A 214 -27.85 -30.38 10.38
N THR A 215 -26.70 -31.03 10.20
CA THR A 215 -25.73 -31.31 11.27
C THR A 215 -24.38 -30.63 11.04
N GLY A 216 -23.99 -30.40 9.77
CA GLY A 216 -22.69 -29.81 9.45
C GLY A 216 -22.58 -28.30 9.69
N LEU A 217 -23.68 -27.57 9.93
CA LEU A 217 -23.61 -26.13 10.15
C LEU A 217 -23.07 -25.79 11.56
N GLN A 218 -23.40 -26.60 12.56
CA GLN A 218 -22.87 -26.45 13.91
C GLN A 218 -21.38 -26.80 13.98
N ASP A 219 -20.97 -27.86 13.28
CA ASP A 219 -19.55 -28.22 13.18
C ASP A 219 -18.73 -27.13 12.47
N VAL A 220 -19.27 -26.53 11.40
CA VAL A 220 -18.60 -25.44 10.69
C VAL A 220 -18.56 -24.17 11.53
N VAL A 221 -19.59 -23.88 12.35
CA VAL A 221 -19.56 -22.74 13.27
C VAL A 221 -18.52 -22.96 14.37
N ALA A 222 -18.44 -24.16 14.94
CA ALA A 222 -17.41 -24.51 15.93
C ALA A 222 -16.00 -24.44 15.33
N GLU A 223 -15.81 -24.93 14.10
CA GLU A 223 -14.53 -24.85 13.38
C GLU A 223 -14.16 -23.39 13.04
N ILE A 224 -15.14 -22.54 12.71
CA ILE A 224 -14.91 -21.10 12.52
C ILE A 224 -14.54 -20.42 13.85
N GLU A 225 -15.18 -20.78 14.95
CA GLU A 225 -14.90 -20.24 16.28
C GLU A 225 -13.48 -20.63 16.74
N GLU A 226 -13.09 -21.88 16.54
CA GLU A 226 -11.72 -22.37 16.78
C GLU A 226 -10.68 -21.64 15.92
N VAL A 227 -10.97 -21.40 14.64
CA VAL A 227 -10.08 -20.63 13.74
C VAL A 227 -10.02 -19.15 14.13
N ILE A 228 -11.11 -18.57 14.64
CA ILE A 228 -11.12 -17.18 15.16
C ILE A 228 -10.26 -17.08 16.42
N GLU A 229 -10.38 -18.03 17.35
CA GLU A 229 -9.54 -18.08 18.56
C GLU A 229 -8.06 -18.26 18.20
N ALA A 230 -7.75 -19.16 17.26
CA ALA A 230 -6.38 -19.33 16.74
C ALA A 230 -5.86 -18.06 16.04
N ALA A 231 -6.70 -17.36 15.26
CA ALA A 231 -6.34 -16.12 14.58
C ALA A 231 -6.14 -14.95 15.54
N GLN A 232 -6.88 -14.91 16.66
CA GLN A 232 -6.69 -13.93 17.73
C GLN A 232 -5.36 -14.20 18.46
N GLY A 233 -5.05 -15.46 18.76
CA GLY A 233 -3.73 -15.85 19.30
C GLY A 233 -2.59 -15.48 18.34
N LEU A 234 -2.77 -15.65 17.03
CA LEU A 234 -1.78 -15.23 16.02
C LEU A 234 -1.61 -13.72 15.93
N LYS A 235 -2.66 -12.92 16.16
CA LYS A 235 -2.55 -11.45 16.24
C LYS A 235 -1.76 -11.01 17.47
N GLU A 236 -1.96 -11.65 18.62
CA GLU A 236 -1.14 -11.41 19.81
C GLU A 236 0.32 -11.80 19.59
N VAL A 237 0.57 -12.97 18.99
CA VAL A 237 1.92 -13.40 18.61
C VAL A 237 2.56 -12.42 17.62
N THR A 238 1.81 -11.91 16.65
CA THR A 238 2.31 -10.92 15.69
C THR A 238 2.62 -9.58 16.37
N LYS A 239 1.85 -9.20 17.38
CA LYS A 239 2.11 -8.01 18.21
C LYS A 239 3.37 -8.19 19.04
N SER A 240 3.54 -9.34 19.70
CA SER A 240 4.77 -9.66 20.42
C SER A 240 6.00 -9.74 19.50
N ILE A 241 5.86 -10.29 18.29
CA ILE A 241 6.94 -10.31 17.29
C ILE A 241 7.27 -8.89 16.84
N LYS A 242 6.28 -8.04 16.58
CA LYS A 242 6.52 -6.63 16.22
C LYS A 242 7.19 -5.85 17.34
N GLU A 243 6.79 -6.04 18.59
CA GLU A 243 7.45 -5.43 19.76
C GLU A 243 8.91 -5.91 19.92
N VAL A 244 9.21 -7.17 19.57
CA VAL A 244 10.58 -7.71 19.53
C VAL A 244 11.39 -7.18 18.33
N THR A 245 10.72 -6.93 17.20
CA THR A 245 11.37 -6.51 15.95
C THR A 245 11.63 -5.00 15.90
N GLU A 246 10.74 -4.19 16.48
CA GLU A 246 10.90 -2.72 16.54
C GLU A 246 11.98 -2.29 17.55
N GLY A 247 12.42 -3.18 18.43
CA GLY A 247 13.54 -2.94 19.36
C GLY A 247 14.95 -3.23 18.82
N THR A 248 15.11 -3.71 17.59
CA THR A 248 16.40 -4.23 17.10
C THR A 248 16.87 -3.59 15.79
N GLY A 249 17.42 -2.37 15.91
CA GLY A 249 18.43 -1.91 14.96
C GLY A 249 19.67 -2.80 15.05
N LYS A 250 19.88 -3.68 14.05
CA LYS A 250 21.11 -4.46 13.78
C LYS A 250 21.72 -5.20 15.00
N ALA A 251 20.93 -5.96 15.75
CA ALA A 251 21.45 -6.87 16.78
C ALA A 251 21.15 -8.33 16.40
N THR A 252 22.19 -9.13 16.17
CA THR A 252 22.08 -10.59 16.17
C THR A 252 21.60 -11.02 17.55
N LEU A 253 20.34 -11.40 17.68
CA LEU A 253 19.78 -11.89 18.94
C LEU A 253 20.45 -13.22 19.31
N LEU A 254 21.28 -13.20 20.35
CA LEU A 254 21.73 -14.40 21.03
C LEU A 254 20.68 -14.75 22.09
N CYS A 255 19.86 -15.76 21.81
CA CYS A 255 18.93 -16.31 22.80
C CYS A 255 19.71 -17.18 23.78
N LEU A 256 20.02 -16.66 24.96
CA LEU A 256 20.60 -17.42 26.06
C LEU A 256 19.49 -18.20 26.78
N GLN A 257 19.73 -19.47 27.08
CA GLN A 257 18.84 -20.27 27.94
C GLN A 257 19.01 -19.84 29.41
N ASP A 258 17.99 -20.07 30.24
CA ASP A 258 18.02 -19.72 31.67
C ASP A 258 19.23 -20.30 32.42
N GLY A 259 19.68 -21.50 32.03
CA GLY A 259 20.88 -22.13 32.57
C GLY A 259 22.17 -21.35 32.25
N GLU A 260 22.26 -20.77 31.05
CA GLU A 260 23.41 -19.97 30.61
C GLU A 260 23.43 -18.60 31.30
N VAL A 261 22.25 -17.98 31.48
CA VAL A 261 22.10 -16.74 32.25
C VAL A 261 22.51 -16.96 33.71
N ASN A 262 22.11 -18.08 34.32
CA ASN A 262 22.51 -18.42 35.69
C ASN A 262 24.02 -18.69 35.80
N ALA A 263 24.63 -19.30 34.79
CA ALA A 263 26.09 -19.47 34.75
C ALA A 263 26.81 -18.12 34.72
N LEU A 264 26.36 -17.18 33.86
CA LEU A 264 26.92 -15.83 33.80
C LEU A 264 26.73 -15.06 35.12
N LYS A 265 25.55 -15.19 35.75
CA LYS A 265 25.28 -14.62 37.08
C LYS A 265 26.23 -15.14 38.15
N THR A 266 26.56 -16.42 38.09
CA THR A 266 27.46 -17.08 39.04
C THR A 266 28.91 -16.64 38.85
N VAL A 267 29.34 -16.39 37.60
CA VAL A 267 30.73 -16.01 37.28
C VAL A 267 30.99 -14.52 37.54
N PHE A 268 30.03 -13.66 37.18
CA PHE A 268 30.18 -12.21 37.22
C PHE A 268 29.34 -11.53 38.31
N GLY A 269 28.73 -12.30 39.21
CA GLY A 269 28.00 -11.80 40.36
C GLY A 269 28.93 -11.55 41.55
N CYS A 270 28.62 -10.51 42.32
CA CYS A 270 29.32 -10.24 43.56
C CYS A 270 28.88 -11.23 44.64
N LEU A 271 29.81 -11.78 45.41
CA LEU A 271 29.48 -12.70 46.51
C LEU A 271 28.93 -11.98 47.76
N VAL A 272 29.01 -10.64 47.79
CA VAL A 272 28.60 -9.82 48.94
C VAL A 272 27.33 -9.04 48.67
N CYS A 273 27.19 -8.43 47.49
CA CYS A 273 25.99 -7.71 47.08
C CYS A 273 25.20 -8.48 46.01
N PRO A 274 23.86 -8.37 45.99
CA PRO A 274 23.04 -8.94 44.93
C PRO A 274 23.15 -8.06 43.69
N GLY A 275 24.19 -8.26 42.90
CA GLY A 275 24.41 -7.47 41.70
C GLY A 275 25.63 -7.90 40.89
N PRO A 276 25.77 -7.34 39.68
CA PRO A 276 26.95 -7.55 38.85
C PRO A 276 28.17 -6.95 39.52
N VAL A 277 29.32 -7.57 39.30
CA VAL A 277 30.57 -7.07 39.86
C VAL A 277 30.95 -5.73 39.22
N GLU A 278 31.17 -4.72 40.05
CA GLU A 278 31.70 -3.41 39.65
C GLU A 278 33.15 -3.27 40.13
N LYS A 279 34.07 -2.92 39.21
CA LYS A 279 35.52 -2.96 39.46
C LYS A 279 35.95 -4.32 40.04
N PRO A 280 35.95 -5.37 39.20
CA PRO A 280 36.11 -6.75 39.65
C PRO A 280 37.42 -6.99 40.39
N ILE A 281 37.31 -7.64 41.55
CA ILE A 281 38.46 -8.16 42.30
C ILE A 281 38.62 -9.64 42.02
N PHE A 282 39.81 -10.00 41.54
CA PHE A 282 40.26 -11.38 41.38
C PHE A 282 41.04 -11.82 42.61
N SER A 283 40.81 -13.06 43.05
CA SER A 283 41.57 -13.67 44.14
C SER A 283 42.47 -14.80 43.63
N SER A 284 43.74 -14.77 44.03
CA SER A 284 44.74 -15.78 43.65
C SER A 284 44.45 -17.17 44.23
N CYS A 285 43.85 -17.24 45.42
CA CYS A 285 43.64 -18.51 46.14
C CYS A 285 42.60 -19.42 45.48
N CYS A 286 41.51 -18.85 44.92
CA CYS A 286 40.48 -19.61 44.19
C CYS A 286 40.48 -19.34 42.68
N ARG A 287 41.46 -18.54 42.21
CA ARG A 287 41.64 -18.13 40.82
C ARG A 287 40.34 -17.65 40.15
N SER A 288 39.59 -16.80 40.84
CA SER A 288 38.33 -16.29 40.31
C SER A 288 38.02 -14.87 40.75
N ILE A 289 37.13 -14.21 40.00
CA ILE A 289 36.47 -12.98 40.45
C ILE A 289 35.60 -13.31 41.65
N ILE A 290 35.69 -12.51 42.70
CA ILE A 290 35.00 -12.74 43.99
C ILE A 290 34.01 -11.64 44.36
N GLY A 291 34.13 -10.45 43.79
CA GLY A 291 33.21 -9.36 44.09
C GLY A 291 33.68 -7.99 43.65
N CYS A 292 32.87 -6.98 43.94
CA CYS A 292 33.18 -5.58 43.70
C CYS A 292 34.31 -5.11 44.62
N ARG A 293 35.12 -4.15 44.15
CA ARG A 293 36.20 -3.56 44.96
C ARG A 293 35.73 -3.08 46.34
N SER A 294 34.66 -2.29 46.39
CA SER A 294 34.12 -1.77 47.65
C SER A 294 33.67 -2.88 48.60
N CYS A 295 33.00 -3.91 48.06
CA CYS A 295 32.51 -5.05 48.83
C CYS A 295 33.64 -5.88 49.42
N ILE A 296 34.66 -6.19 48.63
CA ILE A 296 35.80 -6.98 49.09
C ILE A 296 36.66 -6.20 50.08
N GLN A 297 36.85 -4.89 49.85
CA GLN A 297 37.51 -4.04 50.83
C GLN A 297 36.77 -4.05 52.17
N GLN A 298 35.44 -3.89 52.18
CA GLN A 298 34.66 -3.97 53.43
C GLN A 298 34.74 -5.37 54.07
N TRP A 299 34.74 -6.42 53.27
CA TRP A 299 34.91 -7.80 53.74
C TRP A 299 36.27 -7.99 54.43
N GLU A 300 37.35 -7.44 53.85
CA GLU A 300 38.71 -7.50 54.40
C GLU A 300 38.84 -6.82 55.78
N HIS A 301 37.99 -5.84 56.09
CA HIS A 301 37.98 -5.21 57.42
C HIS A 301 37.35 -6.08 58.52
N SER A 302 36.51 -7.04 58.13
CA SER A 302 35.72 -7.87 59.06
C SER A 302 36.15 -9.34 59.09
N HIS A 303 36.79 -9.83 58.02
CA HIS A 303 37.14 -11.22 57.83
C HIS A 303 38.50 -11.35 57.15
N ASP A 304 39.35 -12.25 57.65
CA ASP A 304 40.69 -12.54 57.14
C ASP A 304 40.72 -13.66 56.07
N TYR A 305 39.57 -14.26 55.74
CA TYR A 305 39.47 -15.36 54.78
C TYR A 305 38.70 -14.98 53.50
N CYS A 306 39.02 -15.65 52.40
CA CYS A 306 38.36 -15.47 51.11
C CYS A 306 36.85 -15.77 51.19
N PRO A 307 35.97 -14.88 50.69
CA PRO A 307 34.52 -15.09 50.74
C PRO A 307 34.06 -16.31 49.92
N LYS A 308 34.85 -16.75 48.94
CA LYS A 308 34.51 -17.89 48.06
C LYS A 308 35.00 -19.23 48.61
N CYS A 309 36.31 -19.36 48.84
CA CYS A 309 36.92 -20.65 49.23
C CYS A 309 37.36 -20.72 50.70
N ARG A 310 37.23 -19.62 51.46
CA ARG A 310 37.62 -19.51 52.88
C ARG A 310 39.11 -19.73 53.18
N CYS A 311 39.98 -19.63 52.17
CA CYS A 311 41.44 -19.61 52.35
C CYS A 311 41.88 -18.32 53.07
N GLN A 312 42.81 -18.44 54.02
CA GLN A 312 43.36 -17.32 54.80
C GLN A 312 44.45 -16.55 54.05
N ASP A 313 45.35 -17.26 53.36
CA ASP A 313 46.32 -16.62 52.46
C ASP A 313 45.64 -16.25 51.15
N ARG A 314 45.30 -14.96 51.01
CA ARG A 314 44.71 -14.39 49.79
C ARG A 314 45.51 -13.19 49.31
N GLU A 315 45.78 -13.16 48.02
CA GLU A 315 46.16 -11.93 47.32
C GLU A 315 44.99 -11.53 46.42
N THR A 316 44.55 -10.29 46.57
CA THR A 316 43.45 -9.70 45.82
C THR A 316 43.99 -8.68 44.83
N ASN A 317 43.58 -8.78 43.58
CA ASN A 317 44.00 -7.88 42.51
C ASN A 317 42.78 -7.32 41.79
N GLU A 318 42.76 -6.01 41.55
CA GLU A 318 41.75 -5.37 40.72
C GLU A 318 41.99 -5.73 39.25
N VAL A 319 40.94 -6.15 38.55
CA VAL A 319 40.99 -6.48 37.13
C VAL A 319 40.48 -5.28 36.34
N ALA A 320 41.39 -4.63 35.61
CA ALA A 320 41.07 -3.52 34.72
C ALA A 320 40.61 -4.00 33.34
N GLY A 321 39.82 -3.18 32.64
CA GLY A 321 39.44 -3.42 31.24
C GLY A 321 38.27 -4.38 31.04
N LEU A 322 37.68 -4.90 32.12
CA LEU A 322 36.43 -5.69 32.06
C LEU A 322 35.18 -4.83 32.27
N ASP A 323 35.32 -3.55 32.63
CA ASP A 323 34.18 -2.69 32.98
C ASP A 323 33.17 -2.53 31.83
N GLU A 324 33.64 -2.38 30.60
CA GLU A 324 32.79 -2.26 29.41
C GLU A 324 32.05 -3.57 29.09
N ALA A 325 32.72 -4.72 29.23
CA ALA A 325 32.11 -6.03 29.03
C ALA A 325 31.06 -6.33 30.11
N LEU A 326 31.36 -5.99 31.37
CA LEU A 326 30.45 -6.16 32.50
C LEU A 326 29.25 -5.19 32.43
N ALA A 327 29.43 -4.00 31.83
CA ALA A 327 28.34 -3.04 31.63
C ALA A 327 27.20 -3.63 30.77
N VAL A 328 27.53 -4.46 29.79
CA VAL A 328 26.53 -5.16 28.95
C VAL A 328 25.78 -6.23 29.76
N LEU A 329 26.48 -6.91 30.67
CA LEU A 329 25.92 -7.97 31.51
C LEU A 329 25.05 -7.45 32.67
N ARG A 330 25.10 -6.15 32.99
CA ARG A 330 24.23 -5.54 34.03
C ARG A 330 22.75 -5.82 33.79
N LYS A 331 22.31 -5.91 32.53
CA LYS A 331 20.91 -6.20 32.17
C LYS A 331 20.45 -7.60 32.57
N LEU A 332 21.39 -8.49 32.90
CA LEU A 332 21.08 -9.86 33.33
C LEU A 332 20.77 -9.95 34.82
N PHE A 333 21.29 -9.03 35.65
CA PHE A 333 21.20 -9.09 37.12
C PHE A 333 19.98 -8.35 37.65
#